data_AF-A0A564YRC6-F1
#
_entry.id   AF-A0A564YRC6-F1
#
_cell.length_a   1.000
_cell.length_b   1.000
_cell.length_c   1.000
_cell.angle_alpha   90.00
_cell.angle_beta   90.00
_cell.angle_gamma   90.00
#
_symmetry.space_group_name_H-M   'P 1'
#
loop_
_entity.id
_entity.type
_entity.pdbx_description
1 polymer ?
#
loop_
_entity_poly.entity_id
_entity_poly.type
_entity_poly.pdbx_seq_one_letter_code
_entity_poly.pdbx_strand_id
1 'polypeptide(L)' 'MTLYKNWDAFQRAAELLYGKDPSKFRIVSKYRHVDPILVVKATNDEEVRDHYPNSSIDPQIRNKFGSRFKKL' A
#
# COMPACT_ATOMS: atom_id res chain seq x y z
N MET A 1 -7.40 4.53 -10.95
CA MET A 1 -7.17 4.21 -9.52
C MET A 1 -7.80 2.86 -9.23
N THR A 2 -7.00 1.85 -8.88
CA THR A 2 -7.49 0.48 -8.62
C THR A 2 -7.46 0.20 -7.13
N LEU A 3 -8.62 -0.15 -6.56
CA LEU A 3 -8.77 -0.47 -5.14
C LEU A 3 -8.70 -1.98 -4.90
N TYR A 4 -7.79 -2.40 -4.04
CA TYR A 4 -7.61 -3.79 -3.63
C TYR A 4 -8.22 -4.02 -2.26
N LYS A 5 -9.10 -5.03 -2.14
CA LYS A 5 -9.63 -5.49 -0.84
C LYS A 5 -8.69 -6.48 -0.15
N ASN A 6 -7.83 -7.16 -0.90
CA ASN A 6 -6.87 -8.14 -0.40
C ASN A 6 -5.45 -7.54 -0.41
N TRP A 7 -4.75 -7.63 0.73
CA TRP A 7 -3.37 -7.17 0.90
C TRP A 7 -2.39 -7.82 -0.09
N ASP A 8 -2.47 -9.13 -0.30
CA ASP A 8 -1.50 -9.85 -1.14
C ASP A 8 -1.61 -9.44 -2.60
N ALA A 9 -2.84 -9.17 -3.07
CA ALA A 9 -3.09 -8.67 -4.41
C ALA A 9 -2.56 -7.24 -4.59
N PHE A 10 -2.72 -6.39 -3.58
CA PHE A 10 -2.13 -5.05 -3.56
C PHE A 10 -0.61 -5.13 -3.61
N GLN A 11 0.00 -5.96 -2.77
CA GLN A 11 1.45 -6.05 -2.65
C GLN A 11 2.10 -6.50 -3.96
N ARG A 12 1.56 -7.54 -4.62
CA ARG A 12 2.06 -7.98 -5.94
C ARG A 12 1.93 -6.88 -6.99
N ALA A 13 0.81 -6.14 -7.00
CA ALA A 13 0.63 -5.03 -7.93
C ALA A 13 1.61 -3.88 -7.66
N ALA A 14 1.90 -3.59 -6.39
CA ALA A 14 2.88 -2.58 -6.00
C ALA A 14 4.31 -3.00 -6.38
N GLU A 15 4.68 -4.28 -6.21
CA GLU A 15 5.99 -4.81 -6.63
C GLU A 15 6.17 -4.73 -8.15
N LEU A 16 5.14 -5.09 -8.93
CA LEU A 16 5.16 -4.93 -10.38
C LEU A 16 5.30 -3.46 -10.79
N LEU A 17 4.64 -2.56 -10.07
CA LEU A 17 4.72 -1.13 -10.34
C LEU A 17 6.11 -0.56 -10.03
N TYR A 18 6.73 -1.00 -8.93
CA TYR A 18 8.11 -0.66 -8.58
C TYR A 18 9.09 -1.14 -9.65
N GLY A 19 8.91 -2.36 -10.17
CA GLY A 19 9.78 -2.91 -11.22
C GLY A 19 9.73 -2.16 -12.56
N LYS A 20 8.69 -1.36 -12.82
CA LYS A 20 8.59 -0.54 -14.04
C LYS A 20 9.50 0.68 -13.99
N ASP A 21 9.40 1.46 -12.91
CA ASP A 21 10.19 2.68 -12.72
C ASP A 21 10.41 2.94 -11.22
N PRO A 22 11.51 2.43 -10.65
CA PRO A 22 11.85 2.62 -9.25
C PRO A 22 12.03 4.09 -8.85
N SER A 23 12.44 4.95 -9.78
CA SER A 23 12.81 6.35 -9.48
C SER A 23 11.60 7.23 -9.18
N LYS A 24 10.46 6.91 -9.81
CA LYS A 24 9.18 7.62 -9.61
C LYS A 24 8.25 6.91 -8.63
N PHE A 25 8.55 5.65 -8.31
CA PHE A 25 7.72 4.87 -7.42
C PHE A 25 7.77 5.42 -5.99
N ARG A 26 6.58 5.61 -5.41
CA ARG A 26 6.41 6.01 -4.01
C ARG A 26 5.25 5.29 -3.39
N ILE A 27 5.36 5.10 -2.08
CA ILE A 27 4.26 4.57 -1.28
C ILE A 27 3.88 5.57 -0.21
N VAL A 28 2.59 5.84 -0.12
CA VAL A 28 1.98 6.72 0.86
C VAL A 28 1.11 5.89 1.78
N SER A 29 1.25 6.09 3.09
CA SER A 29 0.34 5.53 4.09
C SER A 29 -0.37 6.64 4.83
N LYS A 30 -1.67 6.48 5.05
CA LYS A 30 -2.49 7.42 5.82
C LYS A 30 -3.23 6.65 6.89
N TYR A 31 -2.91 6.94 8.15
CA TYR A 31 -3.61 6.40 9.30
C TYR A 31 -4.62 7.43 9.81
N ARG A 32 -5.86 7.01 10.04
CA ARG A 32 -6.88 7.79 10.73
C ARG A 32 -7.10 7.14 12.10
N HIS A 33 -6.96 7.92 13.17
CA HIS A 33 -7.11 7.40 14.54
C HIS A 33 -8.59 7.34 14.97
N VAL A 34 -9.40 8.31 14.55
CA VAL A 34 -10.83 8.42 14.91
C VAL A 34 -11.62 7.20 14.43
N ASP A 35 -11.42 6.82 13.17
CA ASP A 35 -11.83 5.52 12.65
C ASP A 35 -10.55 4.74 12.38
N PRO A 36 -10.22 3.69 13.17
CA PRO A 36 -8.95 2.98 13.14
C PRO A 36 -8.71 2.31 11.78
N ILE A 37 -8.29 3.10 10.80
CA ILE A 37 -8.19 2.71 9.40
C ILE A 37 -6.83 3.17 8.89
N LEU A 38 -6.11 2.21 8.31
CA LEU A 38 -4.83 2.44 7.65
C LEU A 38 -5.02 2.25 6.15
N VAL A 39 -4.86 3.34 5.39
CA VAL A 39 -4.89 3.30 3.93
C VAL A 39 -3.47 3.29 3.39
N VAL A 40 -3.19 2.43 2.43
CA VAL A 40 -1.88 2.35 1.76
C VAL A 40 -2.06 2.55 0.26
N LYS A 41 -1.23 3.39 -0.34
CA LYS A 41 -1.28 3.78 -1.75
C LYS A 41 0.11 3.65 -2.37
N ALA A 42 0.23 2.93 -3.46
CA ALA A 42 1.44 2.83 -4.28
C ALA A 42 1.22 3.52 -5.62
N THR A 43 2.18 4.33 -6.07
CA THR A 43 2.07 5.09 -7.32
C THR A 43 3.42 5.43 -7.93
N ASN A 44 3.47 5.59 -9.25
CA ASN A 44 4.61 6.07 -10.03
C ASN A 44 4.27 7.33 -10.86
N ASP A 45 3.33 8.15 -10.37
CA ASP A 45 2.71 9.29 -11.07
C ASP A 45 1.76 8.96 -12.22
N GLU A 46 1.92 7.79 -12.85
CA GLU A 46 1.08 7.37 -13.99
C GLU A 46 -0.04 6.40 -13.56
N GLU A 47 0.29 5.42 -12.71
CA GLU A 47 -0.65 4.46 -12.15
C GLU A 47 -0.78 4.63 -10.63
N VAL A 48 -2.00 4.38 -10.12
CA VAL A 48 -2.31 4.45 -8.69
C VAL A 48 -3.02 3.17 -8.25
N ARG A 49 -2.41 2.49 -7.28
CA ARG A 49 -2.91 1.26 -6.63
C ARG A 49 -3.18 1.57 -5.17
N ASP A 50 -4.40 1.36 -4.71
CA ASP A 50 -4.83 1.68 -3.34
C ASP A 50 -5.29 0.41 -2.63
N HIS A 51 -4.97 0.31 -1.34
CA HIS A 51 -5.51 -0.70 -0.45
C HIS A 51 -6.23 -0.03 0.71
N TYR A 52 -7.50 -0.40 0.86
CA TYR A 52 -8.36 0.04 1.96
C TYR A 52 -8.85 -1.20 2.71
N PRO A 53 -8.43 -1.39 3.97
CA PRO A 53 -8.95 -2.47 4.78
C PRO A 53 -10.40 -2.15 5.19
N ASN A 54 -11.30 -3.09 4.95
CA ASN A 54 -12.71 -2.99 5.37
C ASN A 54 -12.90 -3.17 6.89
N SER A 55 -11.88 -3.66 7.60
CA SER A 55 -11.90 -3.85 9.05
C SER A 55 -10.82 -3.02 9.73
N SER A 56 -11.19 -2.49 10.89
CA SER A 56 -10.38 -1.71 11.81
C SER A 56 -9.00 -2.32 12.00
N ILE A 57 -7.95 -1.66 11.50
CA ILE A 57 -6.52 -2.03 11.62
C ILE A 57 -6.29 -3.55 11.54
N ASP A 58 -6.05 -4.10 10.35
CA ASP A 58 -5.37 -5.40 10.29
C ASP A 58 -3.93 -5.19 10.84
N PRO A 59 -3.59 -5.72 12.03
CA PRO A 59 -2.27 -5.52 12.64
C PRO A 59 -1.15 -6.10 11.76
N GLN A 60 -1.49 -7.05 10.89
CA GLN A 60 -0.55 -7.63 9.94
C GLN A 60 -0.11 -6.60 8.90
N ILE A 61 -1.00 -5.74 8.41
CA ILE A 61 -0.65 -4.73 7.39
C ILE A 61 0.35 -3.73 7.97
N ARG A 62 0.13 -3.27 9.21
CA ARG A 62 1.04 -2.32 9.88
C ARG A 62 2.45 -2.89 10.00
N ASN A 63 2.57 -4.15 10.41
CA ASN A 63 3.87 -4.81 10.60
C ASN A 63 4.52 -5.24 9.28
N LYS A 64 3.74 -5.72 8.30
CA LYS A 64 4.21 -6.12 6.96
C LYS A 64 4.70 -4.91 6.15
N PHE A 65 4.01 -3.78 6.24
CA PHE A 65 4.39 -2.56 5.53
C PHE A 65 5.76 -2.05 5.97
N GLY A 66 5.98 -1.96 7.29
CA GLY A 66 7.23 -1.45 7.85
C GLY A 66 8.45 -2.34 7.61
N SER A 67 8.27 -3.66 7.48
CA SER A 67 9.38 -4.62 7.35
C SER A 67 9.85 -4.83 5.91
N ARG A 68 8.95 -4.74 4.93
CA ARG A 68 9.23 -5.10 3.53
C ARG A 68 9.58 -3.89 2.65
N PHE A 69 8.90 -2.75 2.84
CA PHE A 69 9.12 -1.56 2.01
C PHE A 69 10.17 -0.58 2.55
N LYS A 70 10.60 -0.71 3.81
CA LYS A 70 11.79 0.02 4.34
C LYS A 70 13.13 -0.58 3.87
N LYS A 71 13.11 -1.75 3.23
CA LYS A 71 14.31 -2.46 2.76
C LYS A 71 14.54 -2.35 1.24
N LEU A 72 13.56 -1.82 0.51
CA LEU A 72 13.69 -1.43 -0.90
C LEU A 72 14.23 0.00 -0.95
#